data_AF-A0A955VDV0-F1
#
_entry.id   AF-A0A955VDV0-F1
#
_cell.length_a   1.000
_cell.length_b   1.000
_cell.length_c   1.000
_cell.angle_alpha   90.00
_cell.angle_beta   90.00
_cell.angle_gamma   90.00
#
_symmetry.space_group_name_H-M   'P 1'
#
loop_
_entity.id
_entity.type
_entity.pdbx_description
1 polymer ?
#
loop_
_entity_poly.entity_id
_entity_poly.type
_entity_poly.pdbx_seq_one_letter_code
_entity_poly.pdbx_strand_id
1 'polypeptide(L)'
;DRGGSVVFAGPPAALVAAPTRTGEHLARWLGGLPPLGELAVGGVSEAGRAYAQRLAGHIAIRGARVHNLKGVDVDLPRGKRTVVSGVSGSGKSTLAFDIVFAEGQRRFLDCLSPYARQYITQLGRPDADAIEGIPPTVAIEQRTTRGGSRSNVANVTEIEPFLRLLYARLGRVRAGGVAGRRTPVELARELHAGRGVERIICAPVVQARQGLHKKVFARAQSLGYDVVVSGKIRSPSPVPRLRKRLSHDIDFVIGRARANDTKQLLALIETAAELGEGQVRVLGDDPAQLFEVEVAGARRAVLDPRYFSPRTSLGACPTCNGHGRLDVPKDDDDGDGVITCPECGGHGLGPIGRSVELGGETLPELLALTAPGLVGFLDGLALDPRSAAIAAGPVKAIRERAEFLDEVGLGYLTLDR
;
A
#
# COMPACT_ATOMS: atom_id res chain seq x y z
N ASP A 1 30.04 -41.49 -2.59
CA ASP A 1 30.41 -40.82 -3.85
C ASP A 1 30.26 -41.68 -5.11
N ARG A 2 29.15 -42.41 -5.27
CA ARG A 2 28.88 -43.15 -6.50
C ARG A 2 27.88 -42.38 -7.35
N GLY A 3 28.38 -41.38 -8.08
CA GLY A 3 27.61 -40.61 -9.06
C GLY A 3 27.04 -41.52 -10.15
N GLY A 4 25.94 -41.07 -10.77
CA GLY A 4 25.22 -41.82 -11.79
C GLY A 4 26.07 -42.14 -13.03
N SER A 5 25.61 -43.12 -13.82
CA SER A 5 26.22 -43.49 -15.10
C SER A 5 25.72 -42.61 -16.24
N VAL A 6 26.61 -42.25 -17.15
CA VAL A 6 26.23 -41.60 -18.42
C VAL A 6 25.50 -42.63 -19.27
N VAL A 7 24.18 -42.44 -19.45
CA VAL A 7 23.33 -43.33 -20.24
C VAL A 7 23.34 -43.03 -21.75
N PHE A 8 23.78 -41.83 -22.12
CA PHE A 8 23.97 -41.42 -23.52
C PHE A 8 24.83 -40.14 -23.60
N ALA A 9 25.71 -40.05 -24.60
CA ALA A 9 26.43 -38.82 -24.95
C ALA A 9 26.55 -38.73 -26.47
N GLY A 10 26.06 -37.64 -27.05
CA GLY A 10 26.03 -37.45 -28.50
C GLY A 10 25.04 -36.37 -28.93
N PRO A 11 24.94 -36.11 -30.25
CA PRO A 11 24.02 -35.11 -30.78
C PRO A 11 22.54 -35.51 -30.56
N PRO A 12 21.61 -34.56 -30.46
CA PRO A 12 20.19 -34.83 -30.23
C PRO A 12 19.56 -35.79 -31.25
N ALA A 13 20.00 -35.73 -32.51
CA ALA A 13 19.54 -36.65 -33.55
C ALA A 13 19.90 -38.12 -33.26
N ALA A 14 21.05 -38.37 -32.63
CA ALA A 14 21.45 -39.71 -32.20
C ALA A 14 20.77 -40.12 -30.89
N LEU A 15 20.39 -39.15 -30.03
CA LEU A 15 19.65 -39.42 -28.79
C LEU A 15 18.25 -39.99 -29.07
N VAL A 16 17.61 -39.54 -30.15
CA VAL A 16 16.29 -40.02 -30.60
C VAL A 16 16.29 -41.53 -30.84
N ALA A 17 17.39 -42.07 -31.39
CA ALA A 17 17.54 -43.49 -31.68
C ALA A 17 18.12 -44.30 -30.49
N ALA A 18 18.54 -43.62 -29.41
CA ALA A 18 19.15 -44.28 -28.27
C ALA A 18 18.09 -44.87 -27.33
N PRO A 19 18.35 -46.04 -26.70
CA PRO A 19 17.44 -46.70 -25.76
C PRO A 19 17.43 -46.00 -24.39
N THR A 20 17.05 -44.72 -24.38
CA THR A 20 16.92 -43.89 -23.18
C THR A 20 15.52 -43.30 -23.12
N ARG A 21 14.99 -43.11 -21.91
CA ARG A 21 13.68 -42.44 -21.72
C ARG A 21 13.64 -41.05 -22.36
N THR A 22 14.76 -40.34 -22.34
CA THR A 22 14.90 -39.01 -22.96
C THR A 22 14.83 -39.10 -24.49
N GLY A 23 15.46 -40.12 -25.09
CA GLY A 23 15.39 -40.41 -26.52
C GLY A 23 13.97 -40.68 -27.00
N GLU A 24 13.25 -41.55 -26.28
CA GLU A 24 11.84 -41.87 -26.57
C GLU A 24 10.93 -40.63 -26.53
N HIS A 25 11.10 -39.75 -25.53
CA HIS A 25 10.33 -38.51 -25.44
C HIS A 25 10.70 -37.51 -26.53
N LEU A 26 11.99 -37.36 -26.85
CA LEU A 26 12.47 -36.47 -27.91
C LEU A 26 11.97 -36.93 -29.29
N ALA A 27 11.95 -38.23 -29.54
CA ALA A 27 11.39 -38.83 -30.75
C ALA A 27 9.91 -38.44 -30.95
N ARG A 28 9.11 -38.54 -29.87
CA ARG A 28 7.69 -38.14 -29.88
C ARG A 28 7.51 -36.64 -30.09
N TRP A 29 8.39 -35.81 -29.53
CA TRP A 29 8.32 -34.36 -29.70
C TRP A 29 8.65 -33.94 -31.14
N LEU A 30 9.70 -34.52 -31.74
CA LEU A 30 10.12 -34.25 -33.12
C LEU A 30 9.15 -34.84 -34.16
N GLY A 31 8.49 -35.96 -33.85
CA GLY A 31 7.44 -36.56 -34.69
C GLY A 31 6.13 -35.77 -34.73
N GLY A 32 6.09 -34.59 -34.11
CA GLY A 32 4.88 -33.82 -33.88
C GLY A 32 4.22 -34.25 -32.57
N LEU A 33 4.24 -33.36 -31.58
CA LEU A 33 3.39 -33.56 -30.42
C LEU A 33 1.92 -33.65 -30.89
N PRO A 34 1.13 -34.60 -30.37
CA PRO A 34 -0.30 -34.56 -30.59
C PRO A 34 -0.84 -33.17 -30.17
N PRO A 35 -1.88 -32.65 -30.84
CA PRO A 35 -2.53 -31.41 -30.47
C PRO A 35 -2.77 -31.36 -28.96
N LEU A 36 -2.68 -30.18 -28.35
CA LEU A 36 -2.81 -30.03 -26.88
C LEU A 36 -4.12 -30.63 -26.32
N GLY A 37 -5.16 -30.76 -27.16
CA GLY A 37 -6.42 -31.44 -26.84
C GLY A 37 -6.40 -32.98 -26.89
N GLU A 38 -5.41 -33.58 -27.56
CA GLU A 38 -5.19 -35.04 -27.65
C GLU A 38 -4.12 -35.53 -26.66
N LEU A 39 -3.35 -34.62 -26.07
CA LEU A 39 -2.58 -34.89 -24.86
C LEU A 39 -3.56 -35.16 -23.71
N ALA A 40 -4.10 -36.38 -23.66
CA ALA A 40 -4.71 -36.90 -22.46
C ALA A 40 -3.64 -36.81 -21.37
N VAL A 41 -3.80 -35.86 -20.45
CA VAL A 41 -3.12 -35.91 -19.16
C VAL A 41 -3.66 -37.18 -18.53
N GLY A 42 -2.95 -38.30 -18.74
CA GLY A 42 -3.30 -39.58 -18.17
C GLY A 42 -3.60 -39.35 -16.70
N GLY A 43 -4.72 -39.88 -16.21
CA GLY A 43 -5.10 -39.71 -14.81
C GLY A 43 -3.91 -40.04 -13.92
N VAL A 44 -3.76 -39.30 -12.81
CA VAL A 44 -2.63 -39.45 -11.88
C VAL A 44 -2.36 -40.94 -11.67
N SER A 45 -1.13 -41.39 -11.97
CA SER A 45 -0.75 -42.81 -11.86
C SER A 45 -1.04 -43.32 -10.45
N GLU A 46 -1.24 -44.63 -10.28
CA GLU A 46 -1.47 -45.21 -8.95
C GLU A 46 -0.35 -44.84 -7.97
N ALA A 47 0.91 -44.82 -8.45
CA ALA A 47 2.06 -44.31 -7.71
C ALA A 47 1.94 -42.80 -7.40
N GLY A 48 1.46 -41.98 -8.33
CA GLY A 48 1.22 -40.55 -8.11
C GLY A 48 0.08 -40.28 -7.13
N ARG A 49 -0.98 -41.10 -7.14
CA ARG A 49 -2.09 -41.03 -6.17
C ARG A 49 -1.64 -41.48 -4.79
N ALA A 50 -0.88 -42.56 -4.70
CA ALA A 50 -0.28 -43.03 -3.45
C ALA A 50 0.70 -41.99 -2.89
N TYR A 51 1.53 -41.38 -3.74
CA TYR A 51 2.41 -40.28 -3.36
C TYR A 51 1.61 -39.06 -2.85
N ALA A 52 0.58 -38.64 -3.58
CA ALA A 52 -0.29 -37.54 -3.16
C ALA A 52 -1.04 -37.85 -1.84
N GLN A 53 -1.55 -39.07 -1.67
CA GLN A 53 -2.20 -39.52 -0.42
C GLN A 53 -1.22 -39.55 0.75
N ARG A 54 0.01 -40.04 0.54
CA ARG A 54 1.07 -40.04 1.55
C ARG A 54 1.42 -38.62 1.99
N LEU A 55 1.49 -37.68 1.04
CA LEU A 55 1.73 -36.25 1.31
C LEU A 55 0.51 -35.51 1.88
N ALA A 56 -0.71 -36.03 1.70
CA ALA A 56 -1.93 -35.35 2.09
C ALA A 56 -2.18 -35.38 3.60
N GLY A 57 -1.68 -36.40 4.31
CA GLY A 57 -2.00 -36.60 5.73
C GLY A 57 -1.05 -35.96 6.73
N HIS A 58 0.24 -35.84 6.40
CA HIS A 58 1.28 -35.39 7.34
C HIS A 58 2.41 -34.65 6.63
N ILE A 59 3.14 -33.85 7.40
CA ILE A 59 4.45 -33.31 7.04
C ILE A 59 5.47 -34.31 7.55
N ALA A 60 6.10 -35.05 6.64
CA ALA A 60 7.11 -36.04 6.97
C ALA A 60 8.49 -35.40 6.98
N ILE A 61 9.20 -35.50 8.09
CA ILE A 61 10.58 -35.04 8.26
C ILE A 61 11.41 -36.28 8.58
N ARG A 62 12.49 -36.49 7.83
CA ARG A 62 13.39 -37.63 7.99
C ARG A 62 14.83 -37.17 8.15
N GLY A 63 15.53 -37.75 9.12
CA GLY A 63 16.93 -37.51 9.40
C GLY A 63 17.26 -36.05 9.69
N ALA A 64 16.41 -35.32 10.42
CA ALA A 64 16.67 -33.93 10.76
C ALA A 64 17.90 -33.77 11.67
N ARG A 65 18.87 -32.96 11.23
CA ARG A 65 20.17 -32.72 11.90
C ARG A 65 20.50 -31.25 12.09
N VAL A 66 19.53 -30.36 11.87
CA VAL A 66 19.72 -28.92 12.10
C VAL A 66 20.09 -28.67 13.57
N HIS A 67 21.09 -27.82 13.80
CA HIS A 67 21.63 -27.47 15.12
C HIS A 67 22.00 -28.70 15.97
N ASN A 68 21.20 -28.99 16.99
CA ASN A 68 21.47 -30.05 17.98
C ASN A 68 20.61 -31.31 17.79
N LEU A 69 19.85 -31.39 16.69
CA LEU A 69 19.04 -32.57 16.37
C LEU A 69 19.95 -33.73 15.91
N LYS A 70 19.64 -34.93 16.37
CA LYS A 70 20.46 -36.13 16.18
C LYS A 70 19.88 -37.09 15.13
N GLY A 71 19.50 -36.58 13.96
CA GLY A 71 18.89 -37.39 12.89
C GLY A 71 17.46 -37.80 13.22
N VAL A 72 16.63 -36.84 13.62
CA VAL A 72 15.27 -37.11 14.10
C VAL A 72 14.30 -37.32 12.92
N ASP A 73 13.47 -38.36 13.03
CA ASP A 73 12.32 -38.61 12.17
C ASP A 73 11.03 -38.18 12.88
N VAL A 74 10.18 -37.40 12.22
CA VAL A 74 8.90 -36.98 12.77
C VAL A 74 7.84 -36.79 11.69
N ASP A 75 6.61 -37.19 12.00
CA ASP A 75 5.43 -36.96 11.17
C ASP A 75 4.48 -36.00 11.88
N LEU A 76 4.28 -34.81 11.30
CA LEU A 76 3.36 -33.80 11.85
C LEU A 76 2.02 -33.88 11.11
N PRO A 77 0.89 -34.16 11.79
CA PRO A 77 -0.40 -34.29 11.13
C PRO A 77 -0.85 -32.96 10.50
N ARG A 78 -1.31 -33.00 9.24
CA ARG A 78 -1.84 -31.83 8.54
C ARG A 78 -3.26 -31.53 8.98
N GLY A 79 -3.64 -30.25 8.98
CA GLY A 79 -4.98 -29.80 9.37
C GLY A 79 -5.30 -29.99 10.86
N LYS A 80 -4.29 -30.21 11.70
CA LYS A 80 -4.41 -30.35 13.16
C LYS A 80 -3.60 -29.27 13.85
N ARG A 81 -3.99 -28.93 15.09
CA ARG A 81 -3.22 -28.06 15.98
C ARG A 81 -2.14 -28.90 16.66
N THR A 82 -0.91 -28.79 16.18
CA THR A 82 0.24 -29.52 16.73
C THR A 82 1.00 -28.65 17.72
N VAL A 83 1.27 -29.17 18.91
CA VAL A 83 2.06 -28.49 19.96
C VAL A 83 3.37 -29.23 20.14
N VAL A 84 4.50 -28.53 20.00
CA VAL A 84 5.84 -29.07 20.24
C VAL A 84 6.31 -28.62 21.63
N SER A 85 6.53 -29.57 22.54
CA SER A 85 6.90 -29.30 23.93
C SER A 85 8.21 -30.02 24.32
N GLY A 86 8.83 -29.60 25.43
CA GLY A 86 10.12 -30.11 25.90
C GLY A 86 10.99 -29.04 26.59
N VAL A 87 12.02 -29.48 27.32
CA VAL A 87 12.94 -28.61 28.08
C VAL A 87 13.67 -27.59 27.21
N SER A 88 14.12 -26.47 27.79
CA SER A 88 14.92 -25.48 27.04
C SER A 88 16.12 -26.14 26.35
N GLY A 89 16.40 -25.74 25.11
CA GLY A 89 17.47 -26.35 24.31
C GLY A 89 17.15 -27.73 23.71
N SER A 90 15.97 -28.33 23.93
CA SER A 90 15.65 -29.66 23.37
C SER A 90 15.45 -29.73 21.85
N GLY A 91 15.66 -28.62 21.10
CA GLY A 91 15.48 -28.57 19.64
C GLY A 91 14.05 -28.25 19.16
N LYS A 92 13.16 -27.76 20.04
CA LYS A 92 11.77 -27.38 19.66
C LYS A 92 11.74 -26.27 18.62
N SER A 93 12.46 -25.17 18.91
CA SER A 93 12.55 -24.02 18.01
C SER A 93 13.23 -24.41 16.71
N THR A 94 14.24 -25.28 16.79
CA THR A 94 14.91 -25.86 15.63
C THR A 94 13.94 -26.61 14.72
N LEU A 95 13.10 -27.48 15.28
CA LEU A 95 12.10 -28.20 14.51
C LEU A 95 11.05 -27.26 13.90
N ALA A 96 10.53 -26.30 14.67
CA ALA A 96 9.46 -25.42 14.23
C ALA A 96 9.92 -24.34 13.24
N PHE A 97 11.00 -23.62 13.56
CA PHE A 97 11.44 -22.45 12.81
C PHE A 97 12.53 -22.82 11.78
N ASP A 98 13.60 -23.48 12.22
CA ASP A 98 14.76 -23.73 11.36
C ASP A 98 14.54 -24.89 10.37
N ILE A 99 13.53 -25.74 10.59
CA ILE A 99 13.16 -26.82 9.67
C ILE A 99 11.81 -26.55 9.01
N VAL A 100 10.70 -26.56 9.77
CA VAL A 100 9.36 -26.49 9.18
C VAL A 100 9.13 -25.13 8.51
N PHE A 101 9.31 -24.02 9.24
CA PHE A 101 9.13 -22.70 8.64
C PHE A 101 10.15 -22.42 7.52
N ALA A 102 11.42 -22.75 7.74
CA ALA A 102 12.48 -22.55 6.75
C ALA A 102 12.20 -23.27 5.43
N GLU A 103 11.88 -24.57 5.48
CA GLU A 103 11.64 -25.34 4.26
C GLU A 103 10.34 -24.93 3.56
N GLY A 104 9.27 -24.64 4.31
CA GLY A 104 8.00 -24.20 3.73
C GLY A 104 8.12 -22.83 3.06
N GLN A 105 8.84 -21.89 3.67
CA GLN A 105 9.14 -20.59 3.08
C GLN A 105 10.03 -20.74 1.85
N ARG A 106 11.13 -21.50 1.94
CA ARG A 106 12.07 -21.72 0.83
C ARG A 106 11.37 -22.29 -0.40
N ARG A 107 10.55 -23.35 -0.23
CA ARG A 107 9.77 -23.96 -1.33
C ARG A 107 8.77 -23.00 -1.95
N PHE A 108 8.12 -22.16 -1.14
CA PHE A 108 7.21 -21.15 -1.65
C PHE A 108 7.96 -20.09 -2.47
N LEU A 109 9.12 -19.61 -1.98
CA LEU A 109 9.95 -18.66 -2.70
C LEU A 109 10.56 -19.25 -3.98
N ASP A 110 10.80 -20.56 -4.03
CA ASP A 110 11.22 -21.28 -5.24
C ASP A 110 10.15 -21.32 -6.34
N CYS A 111 8.91 -20.91 -6.06
CA CYS A 111 7.87 -20.71 -7.07
C CYS A 111 7.87 -19.27 -7.64
N LEU A 112 8.53 -18.32 -6.98
CA LEU A 112 8.58 -16.93 -7.43
C LEU A 112 9.55 -16.76 -8.61
N SER A 113 9.41 -15.65 -9.34
CA SER A 113 10.30 -15.34 -10.47
C SER A 113 11.76 -15.23 -10.02
N PRO A 114 12.74 -15.59 -10.87
CA PRO A 114 14.15 -15.49 -10.52
C PRO A 114 14.57 -14.09 -10.05
N TYR A 115 13.95 -13.04 -10.61
CA TYR A 115 14.16 -11.66 -10.20
C TYR A 115 13.64 -11.38 -8.78
N ALA A 116 12.46 -11.88 -8.43
CA ALA A 116 11.90 -11.69 -7.08
C ALA A 116 12.77 -12.36 -6.00
N ARG A 117 13.40 -13.50 -6.31
CA ARG A 117 14.30 -14.21 -5.38
C ARG A 117 15.57 -13.42 -5.03
N GLN A 118 15.97 -12.44 -5.84
CA GLN A 118 17.14 -11.60 -5.56
C GLN A 118 16.93 -10.63 -4.39
N TYR A 119 15.67 -10.27 -4.09
CA TYR A 119 15.33 -9.26 -3.08
C TYR A 119 14.78 -9.85 -1.78
N ILE A 120 14.60 -11.18 -1.72
CA ILE A 120 14.04 -11.86 -0.57
C ILE A 120 15.12 -12.75 0.03
N THR A 121 15.40 -12.56 1.31
CA THR A 121 16.30 -13.45 2.07
C THR A 121 15.72 -14.86 2.06
N GLN A 122 16.30 -15.74 1.25
CA GLN A 122 15.97 -17.16 1.30
C GLN A 122 16.66 -17.77 2.52
N LEU A 123 15.87 -18.45 3.35
CA LEU A 123 16.43 -19.30 4.39
C LEU A 123 17.17 -20.46 3.73
N GLY A 124 18.30 -20.86 4.33
CA GLY A 124 19.09 -21.99 3.87
C GLY A 124 18.25 -23.26 3.86
N ARG A 125 18.59 -24.20 2.98
CA ARG A 125 17.97 -25.54 3.00
C ARG A 125 18.33 -26.21 4.35
N PRO A 126 17.34 -26.63 5.15
CA PRO A 126 17.63 -27.31 6.40
C PRO A 126 18.32 -28.65 6.16
N ASP A 127 19.24 -29.01 7.06
CA ASP A 127 19.88 -30.32 7.08
C ASP A 127 18.89 -31.39 7.57
N ALA A 128 18.29 -32.07 6.60
CA ALA A 128 17.43 -33.23 6.75
C ALA A 128 17.53 -34.10 5.49
N ASP A 129 17.32 -35.40 5.63
CA ASP A 129 17.39 -36.34 4.50
C ASP A 129 16.20 -36.14 3.55
N ALA A 130 15.00 -36.02 4.11
CA ALA A 130 13.79 -35.73 3.36
C ALA A 130 12.81 -34.89 4.17
N ILE A 131 12.18 -33.92 3.51
CA ILE A 131 11.04 -33.19 4.04
C ILE A 131 9.95 -33.25 2.98
N GLU A 132 8.77 -33.72 3.35
CA GLU A 132 7.69 -34.01 2.41
C GLU A 132 6.35 -33.52 2.98
N GLY A 133 5.42 -33.15 2.09
CA GLY A 133 4.07 -32.74 2.49
C GLY A 133 3.99 -31.34 3.11
N ILE A 134 5.07 -30.57 3.07
CA ILE A 134 5.14 -29.24 3.68
C ILE A 134 4.40 -28.18 2.86
N PRO A 135 3.39 -27.49 3.43
CA PRO A 135 2.72 -26.38 2.77
C PRO A 135 3.57 -25.09 2.84
N PRO A 136 3.18 -24.00 2.15
CA PRO A 136 3.70 -22.67 2.45
C PRO A 136 3.49 -22.35 3.93
N THR A 137 4.52 -21.83 4.59
CA THR A 137 4.53 -21.58 6.03
C THR A 137 4.65 -20.10 6.35
N VAL A 138 4.02 -19.70 7.46
CA VAL A 138 4.18 -18.38 8.08
C VAL A 138 4.60 -18.60 9.52
N ALA A 139 5.69 -17.95 9.94
CA ALA A 139 6.11 -17.92 11.34
C ALA A 139 5.59 -16.65 12.00
N ILE A 140 4.98 -16.81 13.17
CA ILE A 140 4.60 -15.71 14.06
C ILE A 140 5.53 -15.82 15.27
N GLU A 141 6.53 -14.95 15.31
CA GLU A 141 7.53 -14.89 16.38
C GLU A 141 7.33 -13.66 17.24
N GLN A 142 7.80 -13.72 18.49
CA GLN A 142 7.85 -12.57 19.39
C GLN A 142 9.04 -11.63 19.07
N ARG A 143 9.42 -11.50 17.79
CA ARG A 143 10.41 -10.51 17.36
C ARG A 143 9.73 -9.15 17.28
N THR A 144 10.31 -8.16 17.95
CA THR A 144 9.89 -6.77 17.88
C THR A 144 10.20 -6.22 16.49
N THR A 145 9.28 -6.41 15.55
CA THR A 145 9.24 -5.61 14.33
C THR A 145 8.93 -4.19 14.79
N ARG A 146 9.95 -3.38 15.06
CA ARG A 146 9.75 -1.98 15.42
C ARG A 146 9.10 -1.29 14.22
N GLY A 147 7.86 -0.85 14.37
CA GLY A 147 7.23 0.05 13.42
C GLY A 147 8.10 1.29 13.23
N GLY A 148 8.09 1.87 12.03
CA GLY A 148 8.71 3.17 11.82
C GLY A 148 7.95 4.25 12.61
N SER A 149 8.50 5.46 12.72
CA SER A 149 7.85 6.58 13.42
C SER A 149 6.51 7.04 12.80
N ARG A 150 6.12 6.50 11.64
CA ARG A 150 4.83 6.74 10.97
C ARG A 150 3.88 5.54 10.99
N SER A 151 4.22 4.48 11.72
CA SER A 151 3.42 3.25 11.83
C SER A 151 2.60 3.28 13.11
N ASN A 152 1.31 2.93 13.02
CA ASN A 152 0.42 2.77 14.16
C ASN A 152 -0.42 1.50 14.02
N VAL A 153 -1.17 1.14 15.06
CA VAL A 153 -2.06 -0.04 15.07
C VAL A 153 -2.98 -0.07 13.86
N ALA A 154 -3.64 1.05 13.52
CA ALA A 154 -4.58 1.14 12.41
C ALA A 154 -3.96 0.74 11.08
N ASN A 155 -2.68 1.01 10.89
CA ASN A 155 -2.04 0.80 9.59
C ASN A 155 -1.12 -0.42 9.51
N VAL A 156 -0.71 -0.98 10.66
CA VAL A 156 -0.24 -2.37 10.73
C VAL A 156 -1.37 -3.37 10.49
N THR A 157 -2.57 -3.05 10.96
CA THR A 157 -3.77 -3.92 10.83
C THR A 157 -4.54 -3.69 9.54
N GLU A 158 -4.08 -2.76 8.70
CA GLU A 158 -4.75 -2.37 7.44
C GLU A 158 -6.19 -1.86 7.64
N ILE A 159 -6.53 -1.30 8.82
CA ILE A 159 -7.78 -0.57 9.08
C ILE A 159 -7.74 0.83 8.44
N GLU A 160 -6.63 1.57 8.61
CA GLU A 160 -6.45 2.93 8.09
C GLU A 160 -6.75 3.04 6.58
N PRO A 161 -6.27 2.15 5.69
CA PRO A 161 -6.53 2.26 4.26
C PRO A 161 -8.02 2.21 3.88
N PHE A 162 -8.84 1.43 4.60
CA PHE A 162 -10.29 1.43 4.39
C PHE A 162 -10.95 2.68 4.95
N LEU A 163 -10.50 3.18 6.10
CA LEU A 163 -10.94 4.47 6.63
C LEU A 163 -10.64 5.60 5.64
N ARG A 164 -9.44 5.62 5.06
CA ARG A 164 -9.06 6.59 4.02
C ARG A 164 -9.99 6.57 2.81
N LEU A 165 -10.45 5.39 2.41
CA LEU A 165 -11.45 5.26 1.33
C LEU A 165 -12.81 5.82 1.75
N LEU A 166 -13.26 5.57 2.99
CA LEU A 166 -14.51 6.10 3.51
C LEU A 166 -14.47 7.64 3.61
N TYR A 167 -13.43 8.20 4.21
CA TYR A 167 -13.25 9.65 4.31
C TYR A 167 -13.12 10.32 2.94
N ALA A 168 -12.39 9.71 2.00
CA ALA A 168 -12.28 10.20 0.63
C ALA A 168 -13.61 10.28 -0.12
N ARG A 169 -14.50 9.30 0.10
CA ARG A 169 -15.76 9.17 -0.65
C ARG A 169 -16.94 9.84 0.02
N LEU A 170 -17.00 9.79 1.35
CA LEU A 170 -18.17 10.18 2.13
C LEU A 170 -17.89 11.38 3.04
N GLY A 171 -16.63 11.56 3.47
CA GLY A 171 -16.23 12.58 4.42
C GLY A 171 -16.45 14.00 3.92
N ARG A 172 -17.00 14.87 4.78
CA ARG A 172 -17.27 16.29 4.53
C ARG A 172 -16.24 17.14 5.24
N VAL A 173 -15.84 18.27 4.67
CA VAL A 173 -14.99 19.20 5.41
C VAL A 173 -15.80 19.81 6.56
N ARG A 174 -15.28 19.71 7.79
CA ARG A 174 -15.86 20.29 9.00
C ARG A 174 -15.97 21.80 8.85
N ALA A 175 -17.10 22.36 9.26
CA ALA A 175 -17.36 23.81 9.19
C ALA A 175 -16.29 24.59 9.98
N GLY A 176 -15.70 25.61 9.36
CA GLY A 176 -14.59 26.40 9.94
C GLY A 176 -13.20 25.75 9.81
N GLY A 177 -13.08 24.56 9.20
CA GLY A 177 -11.79 23.98 8.85
C GLY A 177 -11.06 24.78 7.75
N VAL A 178 -9.73 24.66 7.71
CA VAL A 178 -8.85 25.33 6.72
C VAL A 178 -9.24 25.02 5.26
N ALA A 179 -9.97 23.94 5.03
CA ALA A 179 -10.43 23.47 3.72
C ALA A 179 -11.93 23.72 3.44
N GLY A 180 -12.59 24.62 4.18
CA GLY A 180 -13.99 24.96 3.90
C GLY A 180 -14.19 25.39 2.43
N ARG A 181 -15.27 24.90 1.80
CA ARG A 181 -15.67 25.36 0.47
C ARG A 181 -15.94 26.86 0.53
N ARG A 182 -15.37 27.58 -0.43
CA ARG A 182 -15.56 29.02 -0.60
C ARG A 182 -16.36 29.28 -1.86
N THR A 183 -17.19 30.30 -1.87
CA THR A 183 -17.64 30.87 -3.15
C THR A 183 -16.44 31.57 -3.83
N PRO A 184 -16.45 31.73 -5.17
CA PRO A 184 -15.43 32.49 -5.88
C PRO A 184 -15.22 33.89 -5.28
N VAL A 185 -16.30 34.51 -4.81
CA VAL A 185 -16.30 35.83 -4.17
C VAL A 185 -15.60 35.81 -2.81
N GLU A 186 -15.87 34.80 -1.97
CA GLU A 186 -15.20 34.65 -0.67
C GLU A 186 -13.70 34.46 -0.83
N LEU A 187 -13.28 33.58 -1.75
CA LEU A 187 -11.86 33.38 -2.04
C LEU A 187 -11.22 34.66 -2.59
N ALA A 188 -11.88 35.36 -3.51
CA ALA A 188 -11.37 36.63 -4.03
C ALA A 188 -11.17 37.68 -2.92
N ARG A 189 -12.09 37.76 -1.94
CA ARG A 189 -11.97 38.66 -0.77
C ARG A 189 -10.86 38.26 0.17
N GLU A 190 -10.71 36.96 0.46
CA GLU A 190 -9.61 36.44 1.28
C GLU A 190 -8.26 36.75 0.63
N LEU A 191 -8.16 36.56 -0.68
CA LEU A 191 -6.96 36.92 -1.43
C LEU A 191 -6.79 38.46 -1.51
N HIS A 192 -7.86 39.25 -1.49
CA HIS A 192 -7.71 40.70 -1.45
C HIS A 192 -7.07 41.20 -0.16
N ALA A 193 -7.35 40.55 0.98
CA ALA A 193 -6.87 40.97 2.30
C ALA A 193 -5.34 40.81 2.49
N GLY A 194 -4.70 39.92 1.74
CA GLY A 194 -3.23 39.75 1.72
C GLY A 194 -2.55 40.83 0.89
N ARG A 195 -1.86 41.78 1.53
CA ARG A 195 -1.34 43.01 0.88
C ARG A 195 -0.27 42.73 -0.18
N GLY A 196 -0.44 43.30 -1.38
CA GLY A 196 0.66 43.69 -2.29
C GLY A 196 1.41 42.59 -3.06
N VAL A 197 1.15 41.31 -2.80
CA VAL A 197 1.82 40.20 -3.49
C VAL A 197 1.13 39.89 -4.83
N GLU A 198 1.92 39.74 -5.90
CA GLU A 198 1.41 39.21 -7.18
C GLU A 198 1.11 37.73 -7.00
N ARG A 199 -0.14 37.33 -7.31
CA ARG A 199 -0.59 35.95 -7.17
C ARG A 199 -0.83 35.34 -8.53
N ILE A 200 -0.44 34.08 -8.66
CA ILE A 200 -0.66 33.28 -9.86
C ILE A 200 -1.78 32.30 -9.56
N ILE A 201 -2.91 32.50 -10.23
CA ILE A 201 -4.08 31.66 -10.09
C ILE A 201 -3.96 30.51 -11.09
N CYS A 202 -4.02 29.29 -10.57
CA CYS A 202 -3.80 28.07 -11.33
C CYS A 202 -4.98 27.11 -11.18
N ALA A 203 -5.31 26.39 -12.25
CA ALA A 203 -6.25 25.27 -12.22
C ALA A 203 -5.47 23.95 -12.06
N PRO A 204 -5.60 23.22 -10.94
CA PRO A 204 -4.90 21.96 -10.74
C PRO A 204 -5.56 20.85 -11.58
N VAL A 205 -4.89 20.41 -12.66
CA VAL A 205 -5.44 19.41 -13.59
C VAL A 205 -4.92 18.00 -13.29
N VAL A 206 -3.71 17.90 -12.74
CA VAL A 206 -3.12 16.64 -12.29
C VAL A 206 -2.55 16.82 -10.90
N GLN A 207 -3.00 15.98 -9.96
CA GLN A 207 -2.51 16.00 -8.59
C GLN A 207 -1.91 14.67 -8.20
N ALA A 208 -0.59 14.70 -8.00
CA ALA A 208 0.23 13.59 -7.58
C ALA A 208 -0.02 12.29 -8.39
N ARG A 209 -0.25 12.37 -9.71
CA ARG A 209 -0.49 11.16 -10.53
C ARG A 209 0.75 10.76 -11.30
N GLN A 210 1.02 9.45 -11.34
CA GLN A 210 2.04 8.89 -12.21
C GLN A 210 1.61 8.94 -13.68
N GLY A 211 2.56 9.18 -14.56
CA GLY A 211 2.31 9.19 -15.99
C GLY A 211 3.10 10.26 -16.74
N LEU A 212 2.98 10.22 -18.07
CA LEU A 212 3.58 11.21 -18.96
C LEU A 212 2.64 12.39 -19.25
N HIS A 213 1.34 12.23 -18.96
CA HIS A 213 0.32 13.28 -19.07
C HIS A 213 0.31 14.05 -20.41
N LYS A 214 0.72 13.40 -21.53
CA LYS A 214 0.83 14.04 -22.86
C LYS A 214 -0.47 14.73 -23.31
N LYS A 215 -1.63 14.10 -23.02
CA LYS A 215 -2.95 14.68 -23.34
C LYS A 215 -3.23 15.97 -22.57
N VAL A 216 -2.71 16.09 -21.34
CA VAL A 216 -2.88 17.29 -20.51
C VAL A 216 -2.06 18.45 -21.08
N PHE A 217 -0.81 18.21 -21.49
CA PHE A 217 0.00 19.24 -22.16
C PHE A 217 -0.57 19.66 -23.52
N ALA A 218 -1.09 18.72 -24.31
CA ALA A 218 -1.78 19.04 -25.57
C ALA A 218 -3.04 19.90 -25.32
N ARG A 219 -3.79 19.61 -24.25
CA ARG A 219 -4.94 20.43 -23.82
C ARG A 219 -4.51 21.83 -23.41
N ALA A 220 -3.46 21.97 -22.60
CA ALA A 220 -2.91 23.27 -22.21
C ALA A 220 -2.51 24.11 -23.43
N GLN A 221 -1.83 23.49 -24.39
CA GLN A 221 -1.43 24.13 -25.65
C GLN A 221 -2.65 24.59 -26.47
N SER A 222 -3.67 23.74 -26.61
CA SER A 222 -4.88 24.10 -27.37
C SER A 222 -5.67 25.26 -26.75
N LEU A 223 -5.59 25.42 -25.43
CA LEU A 223 -6.27 26.48 -24.68
C LEU A 223 -5.37 27.71 -24.46
N GLY A 224 -4.10 27.67 -24.87
CA GLY A 224 -3.17 28.79 -24.73
C GLY A 224 -2.65 29.01 -23.30
N TYR A 225 -2.69 28.00 -22.42
CA TYR A 225 -2.22 28.12 -21.05
C TYR A 225 -0.78 27.63 -20.87
N ASP A 226 0.01 28.38 -20.10
CA ASP A 226 1.25 27.87 -19.50
C ASP A 226 0.95 26.85 -18.40
N VAL A 227 1.95 26.05 -18.02
CA VAL A 227 1.79 24.99 -17.03
C VAL A 227 2.79 25.13 -15.89
N VAL A 228 2.34 24.83 -14.67
CA VAL A 228 3.22 24.66 -13.51
C VAL A 228 3.47 23.17 -13.35
N VAL A 229 4.74 22.76 -13.39
CA VAL A 229 5.17 21.38 -13.14
C VAL A 229 6.14 21.39 -11.98
N SER A 230 5.77 20.74 -10.88
CA SER A 230 6.57 20.69 -9.65
C SER A 230 7.02 22.09 -9.18
N GLY A 231 6.07 23.04 -9.16
CA GLY A 231 6.28 24.42 -8.70
C GLY A 231 6.98 25.37 -9.69
N LYS A 232 7.40 24.90 -10.87
CA LYS A 232 8.03 25.75 -11.89
C LYS A 232 7.11 25.97 -13.08
N ILE A 233 6.90 27.23 -13.46
CA ILE A 233 6.19 27.61 -14.68
C ILE A 233 7.02 27.19 -15.90
N ARG A 234 6.38 26.55 -16.86
CA ARG A 234 6.96 26.06 -18.12
C ARG A 234 5.95 26.27 -19.24
N SER A 235 6.47 26.47 -20.45
CA SER A 235 5.65 26.38 -21.64
C SER A 235 5.21 24.91 -21.87
N PRO A 236 3.96 24.67 -22.33
CA PRO A 236 3.50 23.32 -22.67
C PRO A 236 4.15 22.78 -23.95
N SER A 237 4.81 23.63 -24.76
CA SER A 237 5.51 23.25 -25.99
C SER A 237 6.97 23.75 -26.00
N PRO A 238 7.96 22.87 -26.23
CA PRO A 238 7.83 21.42 -26.40
C PRO A 238 7.41 20.72 -25.09
N VAL A 239 6.69 19.60 -25.21
CA VAL A 239 6.15 18.86 -24.04
C VAL A 239 7.28 18.52 -23.05
N PRO A 240 7.16 18.95 -21.77
CA PRO A 240 8.16 18.65 -20.75
C PRO A 240 8.41 17.15 -20.58
N ARG A 241 9.68 16.74 -20.48
CA ARG A 241 10.06 15.34 -20.24
C ARG A 241 9.75 14.93 -18.79
N LEU A 242 8.64 14.22 -18.59
CA LEU A 242 8.26 13.63 -17.31
C LEU A 242 8.74 12.19 -17.18
N ARG A 243 9.05 11.76 -15.94
CA ARG A 243 9.37 10.36 -15.62
C ARG A 243 8.09 9.59 -15.37
N LYS A 244 7.76 8.58 -16.21
CA LYS A 244 6.49 7.82 -16.17
C LYS A 244 6.16 7.22 -14.79
N ARG A 245 7.16 6.77 -14.03
CA ARG A 245 6.99 6.11 -12.73
C ARG A 245 6.97 7.06 -11.53
N LEU A 246 7.21 8.35 -11.75
CA LEU A 246 7.12 9.36 -10.69
C LEU A 246 5.76 10.04 -10.70
N SER A 247 5.32 10.44 -9.52
CA SER A 247 4.15 11.26 -9.30
C SER A 247 4.44 12.70 -9.72
N HIS A 248 3.49 13.34 -10.44
CA HIS A 248 3.62 14.73 -10.88
C HIS A 248 2.38 15.53 -10.50
N ASP A 249 2.59 16.80 -10.18
CA ASP A 249 1.57 17.84 -10.08
C ASP A 249 1.67 18.74 -11.31
N ILE A 250 0.53 18.96 -11.99
CA ILE A 250 0.44 19.80 -13.18
C ILE A 250 -0.76 20.73 -13.05
N ASP A 251 -0.48 22.02 -13.02
CA ASP A 251 -1.49 23.07 -12.96
C ASP A 251 -1.47 23.91 -14.23
N PHE A 252 -2.62 24.34 -14.72
CA PHE A 252 -2.72 25.33 -15.80
C PHE A 252 -2.65 26.73 -15.19
N VAL A 253 -1.75 27.57 -15.71
CA VAL A 253 -1.65 28.98 -15.30
C VAL A 253 -2.79 29.74 -15.96
N ILE A 254 -3.80 30.12 -15.18
CA ILE A 254 -4.96 30.85 -15.69
C ILE A 254 -4.63 32.33 -15.84
N GLY A 255 -3.90 32.89 -14.86
CA GLY A 255 -3.44 34.26 -14.96
C GLY A 255 -2.77 34.75 -13.69
N ARG A 256 -2.23 35.97 -13.77
CA ARG A 256 -1.67 36.69 -12.64
C ARG A 256 -2.60 37.83 -12.26
N ALA A 257 -2.81 38.01 -10.97
CA ALA A 257 -3.57 39.12 -10.43
C ALA A 257 -2.84 39.71 -9.23
N ARG A 258 -2.89 41.04 -9.13
CA ARG A 258 -2.49 41.74 -7.91
C ARG A 258 -3.61 41.65 -6.89
N ALA A 259 -3.26 41.56 -5.61
CA ALA A 259 -4.24 41.44 -4.53
C ALA A 259 -5.31 42.55 -4.55
N ASN A 260 -5.02 43.74 -5.06
CA ASN A 260 -5.94 44.87 -5.09
C ASN A 260 -7.02 44.83 -6.20
N ASP A 261 -6.96 43.91 -7.17
CA ASP A 261 -7.95 43.78 -8.23
C ASP A 261 -8.91 42.60 -8.00
N THR A 262 -9.94 42.84 -7.17
CA THR A 262 -10.95 41.82 -6.84
C THR A 262 -11.73 41.33 -8.05
N LYS A 263 -11.95 42.19 -9.06
CA LYS A 263 -12.70 41.84 -10.27
C LYS A 263 -11.90 40.87 -11.14
N GLN A 264 -10.60 41.14 -11.31
CA GLN A 264 -9.69 40.24 -12.01
C GLN A 264 -9.52 38.92 -11.25
N LEU A 265 -9.33 38.97 -9.92
CA LEU A 265 -9.23 37.77 -9.09
C LEU A 265 -10.45 36.87 -9.24
N LEU A 266 -11.65 37.44 -9.16
CA LEU A 266 -12.90 36.69 -9.31
C LEU A 266 -12.96 35.94 -10.64
N ALA A 267 -12.71 36.64 -11.76
CA ALA A 267 -12.75 36.03 -13.09
C ALA A 267 -11.72 34.90 -13.28
N LEU A 268 -10.51 35.07 -12.73
CA LEU A 268 -9.47 34.04 -12.77
C LEU A 268 -9.83 32.84 -11.89
N ILE A 269 -10.42 33.07 -10.71
CA ILE A 269 -10.85 32.03 -9.77
C ILE A 269 -11.98 31.20 -10.38
N GLU A 270 -12.98 31.82 -10.99
CA GLU A 270 -14.08 31.13 -11.66
C GLU A 270 -13.56 30.21 -12.77
N THR A 271 -12.73 30.75 -13.67
CA THR A 271 -12.10 29.99 -14.75
C THR A 271 -11.23 28.84 -14.22
N ALA A 272 -10.45 29.11 -13.16
CA ALA A 272 -9.60 28.10 -12.54
C ALA A 272 -10.41 26.97 -11.90
N ALA A 273 -11.50 27.32 -11.21
CA ALA A 273 -12.37 26.36 -10.55
C ALA A 273 -13.13 25.51 -11.58
N GLU A 274 -13.58 26.08 -12.70
CA GLU A 274 -14.20 25.30 -13.78
C GLU A 274 -13.24 24.28 -14.40
N LEU A 275 -12.01 24.69 -14.73
CA LEU A 275 -11.00 23.81 -15.32
C LEU A 275 -10.43 22.79 -14.32
N GLY A 276 -10.36 23.17 -13.04
CA GLY A 276 -9.86 22.37 -11.92
C GLY A 276 -10.94 21.57 -11.18
N GLU A 277 -12.15 21.45 -11.74
CA GLU A 277 -13.28 20.70 -11.15
C GLU A 277 -13.60 21.09 -9.69
N GLY A 278 -13.64 22.40 -9.40
CA GLY A 278 -13.93 22.97 -8.09
C GLY A 278 -12.69 23.16 -7.20
N GLN A 279 -11.48 23.04 -7.75
CA GLN A 279 -10.25 23.33 -7.04
C GLN A 279 -9.46 24.46 -7.70
N VAL A 280 -8.84 25.31 -6.88
CA VAL A 280 -8.00 26.43 -7.32
C VAL A 280 -6.70 26.41 -6.55
N ARG A 281 -5.56 26.49 -7.24
CA ARG A 281 -4.24 26.62 -6.62
C ARG A 281 -3.73 28.04 -6.78
N VAL A 282 -3.24 28.63 -5.71
CA VAL A 282 -2.69 29.98 -5.68
C VAL A 282 -1.20 29.89 -5.37
N LEU A 283 -0.38 30.43 -6.27
CA LEU A 283 1.06 30.62 -6.04
C LEU A 283 1.33 32.08 -5.71
N GLY A 284 2.20 32.35 -4.74
CA GLY A 284 2.55 33.72 -4.31
C GLY A 284 2.92 33.78 -2.82
N ASP A 285 2.31 32.90 -2.02
CA ASP A 285 2.70 32.62 -0.64
C ASP A 285 3.47 31.28 -0.63
N ASP A 286 4.61 31.20 0.06
CA ASP A 286 5.38 29.95 0.22
C ASP A 286 4.97 29.28 1.54
N PRO A 287 4.34 28.09 1.54
CA PRO A 287 4.06 27.21 0.41
C PRO A 287 2.77 27.53 -0.37
N ALA A 288 2.72 27.08 -1.63
CA ALA A 288 1.54 27.17 -2.50
C ALA A 288 0.26 26.63 -1.84
N GLN A 289 -0.83 27.38 -1.98
CA GLN A 289 -2.10 27.09 -1.29
C GLN A 289 -3.13 26.51 -2.27
N LEU A 290 -3.87 25.49 -1.82
CA LEU A 290 -4.95 24.85 -2.58
C LEU A 290 -6.28 25.13 -1.90
N PHE A 291 -7.26 25.59 -2.68
CA PHE A 291 -8.58 26.01 -2.23
C PHE A 291 -9.67 25.20 -2.93
N GLU A 292 -10.74 24.88 -2.21
CA GLU A 292 -11.98 24.35 -2.79
C GLU A 292 -12.97 25.49 -3.04
N VAL A 293 -13.48 25.55 -4.27
CA VAL A 293 -14.37 26.63 -4.74
C VAL A 293 -15.69 26.04 -5.24
N GLU A 294 -16.80 26.61 -4.80
CA GLU A 294 -18.14 26.22 -5.23
C GLU A 294 -18.48 26.85 -6.59
N VAL A 295 -18.66 26.01 -7.61
CA VAL A 295 -19.02 26.42 -8.97
C VAL A 295 -20.17 25.56 -9.49
N ALA A 296 -21.09 26.17 -10.24
CA ALA A 296 -22.26 25.48 -10.77
C ALA A 296 -21.87 24.33 -11.70
N GLY A 297 -22.38 23.12 -11.44
CA GLY A 297 -22.05 21.92 -12.21
C GLY A 297 -20.72 21.26 -11.86
N ALA A 298 -19.89 21.86 -10.99
CA ALA A 298 -18.71 21.20 -10.47
C ALA A 298 -19.13 20.03 -9.58
N ARG A 299 -18.65 18.83 -9.93
CA ARG A 299 -18.79 17.66 -9.04
C ARG A 299 -18.11 18.01 -7.72
N ARG A 300 -18.67 17.52 -6.60
CA ARG A 300 -17.97 17.57 -5.30
C ARG A 300 -16.55 17.07 -5.53
N ALA A 301 -15.55 17.88 -5.18
CA ALA A 301 -14.16 17.49 -5.30
C ALA A 301 -14.01 16.17 -4.55
N VAL A 302 -13.72 15.11 -5.30
CA VAL A 302 -13.52 13.80 -4.69
C VAL A 302 -12.20 13.89 -3.97
N LEU A 303 -12.24 13.87 -2.65
CA LEU A 303 -11.04 13.89 -1.83
C LEU A 303 -10.21 12.67 -2.19
N ASP A 304 -8.93 12.87 -2.45
CA ASP A 304 -8.02 11.77 -2.72
C ASP A 304 -7.70 11.02 -1.42
N PRO A 305 -7.78 9.68 -1.37
CA PRO A 305 -7.44 8.89 -0.17
C PRO A 305 -6.04 9.16 0.39
N ARG A 306 -5.15 9.81 -0.37
CA ARG A 306 -3.81 10.19 0.08
C ARG A 306 -3.79 11.37 1.03
N TYR A 307 -4.78 12.28 0.99
CA TYR A 307 -4.91 13.35 2.01
C TYR A 307 -5.01 12.79 3.43
N PHE A 308 -5.49 11.56 3.56
CA PHE A 308 -5.75 10.86 4.81
C PHE A 308 -4.60 9.95 5.25
N SER A 309 -3.40 10.13 4.71
CA SER A 309 -2.23 9.34 5.09
C SER A 309 -1.00 10.22 5.31
N PRO A 310 -0.37 10.15 6.51
CA PRO A 310 0.83 10.93 6.82
C PRO A 310 2.06 10.42 6.07
N ARG A 311 1.95 9.26 5.38
CA ARG A 311 3.01 8.64 4.58
C ARG A 311 3.07 9.13 3.14
N THR A 312 2.14 9.99 2.73
CA THR A 312 2.11 10.55 1.37
C THR A 312 2.42 12.04 1.41
N SER A 313 3.04 12.56 0.36
CA SER A 313 3.35 13.99 0.25
C SER A 313 2.10 14.88 0.32
N LEU A 314 0.93 14.35 -0.02
CA LEU A 314 -0.33 15.08 -0.04
C LEU A 314 -1.02 15.12 1.33
N GLY A 315 -0.88 14.05 2.11
CA GLY A 315 -1.50 13.91 3.44
C GLY A 315 -0.57 14.21 4.61
N ALA A 316 0.73 14.31 4.39
CA ALA A 316 1.69 14.62 5.44
C ALA A 316 1.55 16.06 5.94
N CYS A 317 1.64 16.26 7.25
CA CYS A 317 1.83 17.58 7.85
C CYS A 317 3.17 18.17 7.36
N PRO A 318 3.18 19.41 6.84
CA PRO A 318 4.39 20.03 6.29
C PRO A 318 5.45 20.31 7.35
N THR A 319 5.05 20.63 8.59
CA THR A 319 6.00 20.91 9.68
C THR A 319 6.78 19.68 10.12
N CYS A 320 6.10 18.55 10.34
CA CYS A 320 6.75 17.31 10.82
C CYS A 320 6.97 16.26 9.74
N ASN A 321 6.72 16.58 8.46
CA ASN A 321 6.74 15.61 7.34
C ASN A 321 5.96 14.32 7.65
N GLY A 322 4.82 14.45 8.33
CA GLY A 322 3.98 13.32 8.72
C GLY A 322 4.55 12.39 9.79
N HIS A 323 5.55 12.80 10.55
CA HIS A 323 6.05 12.06 11.71
C HIS A 323 5.23 12.28 12.99
N GLY A 324 4.46 13.37 13.05
CA GLY A 324 3.72 13.74 14.26
C GLY A 324 4.59 14.31 15.39
N ARG A 325 5.92 14.23 15.27
CA ARG A 325 6.89 14.69 16.26
C ARG A 325 8.00 15.50 15.61
N LEU A 326 8.69 16.30 16.40
CA LEU A 326 9.85 17.11 16.00
C LEU A 326 11.00 16.83 16.96
N ASP A 327 12.20 16.65 16.41
CA ASP A 327 13.42 16.59 17.21
C ASP A 327 13.80 18.02 17.62
N VAL A 328 14.00 18.23 18.92
CA VAL A 328 14.49 19.49 19.50
C VAL A 328 15.88 19.28 20.08
N PRO A 329 16.76 20.30 20.03
CA PRO A 329 18.05 20.23 20.70
C PRO A 329 17.86 19.83 22.17
N LYS A 330 18.69 18.90 22.64
CA LYS A 330 18.72 18.56 24.07
C LYS A 330 19.41 19.71 24.79
N ASP A 331 18.65 20.51 25.52
CA ASP A 331 19.22 21.34 26.57
C ASP A 331 19.64 20.44 27.74
N ASP A 332 20.49 20.93 28.66
CA ASP A 332 21.17 20.17 29.73
C ASP A 332 20.22 19.49 30.78
N ASP A 333 18.91 19.44 30.52
CA ASP A 333 17.88 18.82 31.35
C ASP A 333 17.28 17.59 30.63
N ASP A 334 17.14 16.47 31.35
CA ASP A 334 16.93 15.07 30.92
C ASP A 334 15.72 14.76 29.98
N GLY A 335 15.56 15.48 28.87
CA GLY A 335 14.56 15.20 27.83
C GLY A 335 15.07 14.25 26.74
N ASP A 336 14.17 13.44 26.17
CA ASP A 336 14.48 12.60 25.01
C ASP A 336 14.78 13.41 23.73
N GLY A 337 14.55 14.73 23.76
CA GLY A 337 14.78 15.64 22.65
C GLY A 337 13.69 15.56 21.59
N VAL A 338 12.49 15.08 21.93
CA VAL A 338 11.39 14.90 20.97
C VAL A 338 10.10 15.52 21.51
N ILE A 339 9.51 16.47 20.76
CA ILE A 339 8.22 17.07 21.10
C ILE A 339 7.12 16.64 20.13
N THR A 340 5.87 16.63 20.60
CA THR A 340 4.70 16.50 19.75
C THR A 340 4.62 17.70 18.80
N CYS A 341 4.38 17.47 17.51
CA CYS A 341 4.29 18.54 16.53
C CYS A 341 3.09 19.45 16.85
N PRO A 342 3.29 20.75 17.13
CA PRO A 342 2.22 21.66 17.54
C PRO A 342 1.24 21.96 16.41
N GLU A 343 1.68 21.85 15.14
CA GLU A 343 0.83 22.17 13.98
C GLU A 343 -0.23 21.09 13.70
N CYS A 344 0.12 19.82 13.90
CA CYS A 344 -0.80 18.70 13.67
C CYS A 344 -1.26 18.02 14.95
N GLY A 345 -0.77 18.41 16.12
CA GLY A 345 -1.14 17.82 17.42
C GLY A 345 -0.71 16.35 17.57
N GLY A 346 0.31 15.89 16.84
CA GLY A 346 0.79 14.51 16.93
C GLY A 346 0.32 13.57 15.83
N HIS A 347 -0.73 13.91 15.08
CA HIS A 347 -1.36 13.00 14.12
C HIS A 347 -0.57 12.80 12.81
N GLY A 348 0.38 13.69 12.51
CA GLY A 348 1.14 13.68 11.26
C GLY A 348 0.32 14.04 10.01
N LEU A 349 -0.98 14.32 10.13
CA LEU A 349 -1.84 14.69 9.00
C LEU A 349 -1.76 16.18 8.68
N GLY A 350 -1.75 16.48 7.38
CA GLY A 350 -1.90 17.82 6.84
C GLY A 350 -3.30 18.41 7.07
N PRO A 351 -3.48 19.71 6.82
CA PRO A 351 -4.70 20.44 7.17
C PRO A 351 -5.98 19.86 6.55
N ILE A 352 -5.93 19.41 5.30
CA ILE A 352 -7.09 18.81 4.62
C ILE A 352 -7.48 17.50 5.31
N GLY A 353 -6.52 16.58 5.51
CA GLY A 353 -6.77 15.26 6.08
C GLY A 353 -7.34 15.29 7.50
N ARG A 354 -6.96 16.30 8.30
CA ARG A 354 -7.47 16.50 9.66
C ARG A 354 -8.76 17.32 9.75
N SER A 355 -9.16 17.99 8.67
CA SER A 355 -10.38 18.83 8.65
C SER A 355 -11.63 18.12 8.14
N VAL A 356 -11.52 16.89 7.63
CA VAL A 356 -12.65 16.17 7.07
C VAL A 356 -13.23 15.25 8.13
N GLU A 357 -14.55 15.30 8.28
CA GLU A 357 -15.33 14.50 9.21
C GLU A 357 -16.24 13.49 8.48
N LEU A 358 -16.46 12.36 9.14
CA LEU A 358 -17.43 11.33 8.78
C LEU A 358 -18.27 11.06 10.03
N GLY A 359 -19.59 11.18 9.94
CA GLY A 359 -20.46 10.98 11.11
C GLY A 359 -20.16 11.93 12.29
N GLY A 360 -19.59 13.11 12.03
CA GLY A 360 -19.19 14.08 13.06
C GLY A 360 -17.73 13.93 13.53
N GLU A 361 -17.06 12.83 13.22
CA GLU A 361 -15.69 12.55 13.67
C GLU A 361 -14.67 12.74 12.55
N THR A 362 -13.58 13.44 12.83
CA THR A 362 -12.41 13.52 11.96
C THR A 362 -11.60 12.23 12.01
N LEU A 363 -10.77 12.00 10.99
CA LEU A 363 -9.93 10.80 10.97
C LEU A 363 -9.00 10.70 12.21
N PRO A 364 -8.33 11.78 12.67
CA PRO A 364 -7.63 11.78 13.95
C PRO A 364 -8.46 11.32 15.16
N GLU A 365 -9.66 11.88 15.33
CA GLU A 365 -10.55 11.55 16.44
C GLU A 365 -10.96 10.07 16.38
N LEU A 366 -11.25 9.56 15.17
CA LEU A 366 -11.61 8.17 14.97
C LEU A 366 -10.45 7.19 15.20
N LEU A 367 -9.21 7.59 14.86
CA LEU A 367 -8.02 6.79 15.13
C LEU A 367 -7.65 6.79 16.62
N ALA A 368 -8.08 7.78 17.40
CA ALA A 368 -7.91 7.79 18.85
C ALA A 368 -8.85 6.79 19.57
N LEU A 369 -9.86 6.25 18.88
CA LEU A 369 -10.72 5.21 19.44
C LEU A 369 -10.00 3.86 19.54
N THR A 370 -10.53 3.01 20.41
CA THR A 370 -10.18 1.59 20.45
C THR A 370 -10.89 0.80 19.35
N ALA A 371 -10.47 -0.45 19.09
CA ALA A 371 -11.13 -1.28 18.10
C ALA A 371 -12.64 -1.48 18.38
N PRO A 372 -13.09 -1.78 19.63
CA PRO A 372 -14.52 -1.80 19.97
C PRO A 372 -15.20 -0.43 19.80
N GLY A 373 -14.50 0.66 20.13
CA GLY A 373 -15.01 2.03 19.93
C GLY A 373 -15.27 2.35 18.46
N LEU A 374 -14.37 1.94 17.57
CA LEU A 374 -14.54 2.08 16.13
C LEU A 374 -15.75 1.25 15.62
N VAL A 375 -15.91 0.02 16.11
CA VAL A 375 -17.07 -0.80 15.74
C VAL A 375 -18.38 -0.12 16.17
N GLY A 376 -18.44 0.39 17.40
CA GLY A 376 -19.60 1.14 17.90
C GLY A 376 -19.90 2.40 17.07
N PHE A 377 -18.86 3.14 16.66
CA PHE A 377 -19.02 4.27 15.74
C PHE A 377 -19.63 3.84 14.39
N LEU A 378 -19.15 2.73 13.82
CA LEU A 378 -19.66 2.22 12.54
C LEU A 378 -21.12 1.76 12.64
N ASP A 379 -21.54 1.21 13.78
CA ASP A 379 -22.92 0.81 14.04
C ASP A 379 -23.85 2.04 14.13
N GLY A 380 -23.36 3.15 14.68
CA GLY A 380 -24.08 4.42 14.77
C GLY A 380 -24.05 5.28 13.49
N LEU A 381 -23.29 4.87 12.47
CA LEU A 381 -23.05 5.69 11.29
C LEU A 381 -24.29 5.72 10.37
N ALA A 382 -25.06 6.80 10.46
CA ALA A 382 -26.22 7.02 9.58
C ALA A 382 -25.80 7.46 8.17
N LEU A 383 -26.09 6.62 7.17
CA LEU A 383 -25.81 6.87 5.75
C LEU A 383 -27.08 6.78 4.90
N ASP A 384 -27.20 7.63 3.88
CA ASP A 384 -28.22 7.48 2.85
C ASP A 384 -27.97 6.21 2.00
N PRO A 385 -28.97 5.68 1.27
CA PRO A 385 -28.84 4.41 0.56
C PRO A 385 -27.67 4.34 -0.42
N ARG A 386 -27.34 5.46 -1.08
CA ARG A 386 -26.21 5.52 -2.02
C ARG A 386 -24.88 5.48 -1.26
N SER A 387 -24.76 6.27 -0.20
CA SER A 387 -23.56 6.28 0.65
C SER A 387 -23.33 4.93 1.33
N ALA A 388 -24.40 4.26 1.79
CA ALA A 388 -24.33 2.92 2.37
C ALA A 388 -23.79 1.88 1.37
N ALA A 389 -24.24 1.92 0.11
CA ALA A 389 -23.73 1.04 -0.94
C ALA A 389 -22.23 1.24 -1.21
N ILE A 390 -21.75 2.49 -1.14
CA ILE A 390 -20.31 2.82 -1.27
C ILE A 390 -19.52 2.32 -0.05
N ALA A 391 -20.09 2.43 1.15
CA ALA A 391 -19.43 2.09 2.41
C ALA A 391 -19.38 0.59 2.70
N ALA A 392 -20.30 -0.22 2.15
CA ALA A 392 -20.50 -1.62 2.54
C ALA A 392 -19.21 -2.47 2.52
N GLY A 393 -18.43 -2.38 1.44
CA GLY A 393 -17.16 -3.12 1.32
C GLY A 393 -16.11 -2.70 2.36
N PRO A 394 -15.73 -1.40 2.41
CA PRO A 394 -14.79 -0.90 3.40
C PRO A 394 -15.24 -1.13 4.86
N VAL A 395 -16.52 -0.90 5.18
CA VAL A 395 -17.06 -1.10 6.55
C VAL A 395 -16.94 -2.55 6.97
N LYS A 396 -17.29 -3.51 6.09
CA LYS A 396 -17.11 -4.93 6.36
C LYS A 396 -15.64 -5.27 6.64
N ALA A 397 -14.72 -4.78 5.80
CA ALA A 397 -13.30 -5.07 5.96
C ALA A 397 -12.69 -4.45 7.23
N ILE A 398 -13.16 -3.28 7.65
CA ILE A 398 -12.77 -2.64 8.91
C ILE A 398 -13.28 -3.45 10.08
N ARG A 399 -14.56 -3.84 10.07
CA ARG A 399 -15.19 -4.63 11.13
C ARG A 399 -14.46 -5.94 11.38
N GLU A 400 -14.22 -6.72 10.34
CA GLU A 400 -13.50 -8.00 10.44
C GLU A 400 -12.12 -7.85 11.11
N ARG A 401 -11.42 -6.73 10.86
CA ARG A 401 -10.10 -6.46 11.47
C ARG A 401 -10.21 -5.96 12.91
N ALA A 402 -11.17 -5.09 13.18
CA ALA A 402 -11.38 -4.54 14.52
C ALA A 402 -11.88 -5.61 15.50
N GLU A 403 -12.82 -6.46 15.07
CA GLU A 403 -13.29 -7.61 15.85
C GLU A 403 -12.17 -8.61 16.08
N PHE A 404 -11.35 -8.91 15.06
CA PHE A 404 -10.18 -9.77 15.23
C PHE A 404 -9.16 -9.22 16.25
N LEU A 405 -8.95 -7.90 16.31
CA LEU A 405 -8.09 -7.28 17.33
C LEU A 405 -8.62 -7.52 18.75
N ASP A 406 -9.93 -7.48 18.93
CA ASP A 406 -10.56 -7.77 20.21
C ASP A 406 -10.46 -9.26 20.57
N GLU A 407 -10.70 -10.16 19.60
CA GLU A 407 -10.57 -11.62 19.76
C GLU A 407 -9.16 -12.05 20.21
N VAL A 408 -8.11 -11.36 19.75
CA VAL A 408 -6.72 -11.62 20.16
C VAL A 408 -6.30 -10.87 21.42
N GLY A 409 -7.22 -10.17 22.09
CA GLY A 409 -6.99 -9.47 23.36
C GLY A 409 -6.29 -8.11 23.22
N LEU A 410 -6.29 -7.51 22.03
CA LEU A 410 -5.71 -6.19 21.75
C LEU A 410 -6.74 -5.08 21.61
N GLY A 411 -8.02 -5.36 21.90
CA GLY A 411 -9.13 -4.41 21.79
C GLY A 411 -9.01 -3.16 22.67
N TYR A 412 -8.13 -3.16 23.68
CA TYR A 412 -7.87 -2.00 24.55
C TYR A 412 -6.92 -0.96 23.93
N LEU A 413 -6.23 -1.29 22.84
CA LEU A 413 -5.33 -0.35 22.17
C LEU A 413 -6.12 0.66 21.33
N THR A 414 -5.68 1.91 21.35
CA THR A 414 -6.14 2.91 20.38
C THR A 414 -5.51 2.62 19.01
N LEU A 415 -6.21 2.99 17.95
CA LEU A 415 -5.78 2.71 16.57
C LEU A 415 -4.58 3.59 16.16
N ASP A 416 -4.40 4.75 16.77
CA ASP A 416 -3.29 5.68 16.53
C ASP A 416 -2.01 5.36 17.32
N ARG A 417 -2.03 4.35 18.19
CA ARG A 417 -0.90 3.97 19.04
C ARG A 417 0.32 3.47 18.27
#